data_AF-A0A8C6VYD4-F1
#
_entry.id   AF-A0A8C6VYD4-F1
#
_cell.length_a   1.000
_cell.length_b   1.000
_cell.length_c   1.000
_cell.angle_alpha   90.00
_cell.angle_beta   90.00
_cell.angle_gamma   90.00
#
_symmetry.space_group_name_H-M   'P 1'
#
loop_
_entity.id
_entity.type
_entity.pdbx_description
1 polymer ?
#
loop_
_entity_poly.entity_id
_entity_poly.type
_entity_poly.pdbx_seq_one_letter_code
_entity_poly.pdbx_strand_id
1 'polypeptide(L)'
;MKPSGSPDDVIPPRLLKEVFPLISNNVLRIINCSLTLAEVTRAFKHAVLQPILKKPGLDPTDYSNLRPISKLPFLSKVLEKIVYAQLVKHLNEYQVMDTCQSGFRQQHSTETAHVRVFNDIFLALDSGFHVVLVLLDLSAAFDTIDHDILITRLHTWAGISGTALDWFRSYFCNRSARVMLDGCSSESQPLRWGVPQGSILGPLLFNLYILPLGAIFRKHAVSYHLYADDCQIYFSFKPTQSTQVLSDCILEVKQWLADNFLILNDSKTDLIVFSPNSITATQQPDLNYLSPNVSSVISNLGVKMDQALKMDAQVNNTVKSCFYQLRRISKLKHILSVRLLKSVVHTFITSRLDYSNSCLYGISKAALSRLQLVQNSAARLLTGADRRQHISPILKSLHWLPVQFRINFKIMLLTYKSLNHQAPPYLCELVHYYNPPRALRSEDKLLLAVPNARLKSCGERAFSVHRSCGTHYHC
;
A
#
# COMPACT_ATOMS: atom_id res chain seq x y z
N MET A 1 13.63 6.11 18.09
CA MET A 1 14.11 6.84 16.89
C MET A 1 14.81 5.88 15.94
N LYS A 2 14.39 5.86 14.66
CA LYS A 2 15.16 5.30 13.54
C LYS A 2 16.45 6.12 13.34
N PRO A 3 17.54 5.56 12.79
CA PRO A 3 18.81 6.26 12.60
C PRO A 3 18.81 7.29 11.45
N SER A 4 17.69 7.98 11.20
CA SER A 4 17.58 9.01 10.16
C SER A 4 17.62 10.42 10.76
N GLY A 5 18.82 10.89 11.08
CA GLY A 5 19.07 12.29 11.45
C GLY A 5 19.13 13.20 10.22
N SER A 6 19.05 14.51 10.46
CA SER A 6 19.52 15.55 9.56
C SER A 6 21.05 15.63 9.60
N PRO A 7 21.72 15.96 8.49
CA PRO A 7 23.13 16.38 8.52
C PRO A 7 23.39 17.55 9.48
N ASP A 8 22.37 18.35 9.79
CA ASP A 8 22.44 19.51 10.68
C ASP A 8 22.26 19.15 12.16
N ASP A 9 22.00 17.89 12.49
CA ASP A 9 21.87 17.47 13.88
C ASP A 9 23.24 17.47 14.56
N VAL A 10 23.38 18.24 15.64
CA VAL A 10 24.64 18.42 16.39
C VAL A 10 25.19 17.11 16.94
N ILE A 11 24.31 16.15 17.26
CA ILE A 11 24.68 14.84 17.77
C ILE A 11 23.93 13.72 17.06
N PRO A 12 24.53 12.52 16.92
CA PRO A 12 23.83 11.36 16.39
C PRO A 12 22.62 10.97 17.25
N PRO A 13 21.53 10.45 16.64
CA PRO A 13 20.34 10.01 17.38
C PRO A 13 20.60 8.90 18.42
N ARG A 14 21.72 8.16 18.30
CA ARG A 14 22.13 7.17 19.30
C ARG A 14 22.60 7.86 20.58
N LEU A 15 23.51 8.82 20.46
CA LEU A 15 24.07 9.55 21.61
C LEU A 15 22.96 10.31 22.36
N LEU A 16 22.03 10.92 21.62
CA LEU A 16 20.86 11.56 22.23
C LEU A 16 20.09 10.61 23.15
N LYS A 17 19.88 9.35 22.76
CA LYS A 17 19.14 8.39 23.61
C LYS A 17 19.88 8.10 24.91
N GLU A 18 21.21 8.03 24.85
CA GLU A 18 22.05 7.77 26.01
C GLU A 18 22.03 8.96 26.98
N VAL A 19 22.04 10.20 26.47
CA VAL A 19 21.98 11.43 27.30
C VAL A 19 20.56 11.91 27.58
N PHE A 20 19.53 11.31 26.99
CA PHE A 20 18.14 11.76 27.09
C PHE A 20 17.67 11.95 28.54
N PRO A 21 17.99 11.06 29.52
CA PRO A 21 17.59 11.27 30.90
C PRO A 21 18.04 12.62 31.47
N LEU A 22 19.22 13.11 31.06
CA LEU A 22 19.80 14.38 31.54
C LEU A 22 19.14 15.61 30.92
N ILE A 23 18.68 15.51 29.67
CA ILE A 23 18.12 16.65 28.91
C ILE A 23 16.59 16.58 28.73
N SER A 24 15.96 15.55 29.29
CA SER A 24 14.55 15.22 29.09
C SER A 24 13.62 16.39 29.42
N ASN A 25 13.85 17.07 30.55
CA ASN A 25 13.06 18.23 30.98
C ASN A 25 13.13 19.39 29.98
N ASN A 26 14.30 19.66 29.39
CA ASN A 26 14.46 20.72 28.39
C ASN A 26 13.74 20.36 27.09
N VAL A 27 13.88 19.11 26.62
CA VAL A 27 13.18 18.63 25.42
C VAL A 27 11.66 18.67 25.63
N LEU A 28 11.19 18.24 26.80
CA LEU A 28 9.77 18.28 27.16
C LEU A 28 9.24 19.71 27.17
N ARG A 29 9.98 20.66 27.76
CA ARG A 29 9.61 22.07 27.78
C ARG A 29 9.49 22.64 26.36
N ILE A 30 10.46 22.38 25.48
CA ILE A 30 10.42 22.84 24.08
C ILE A 30 9.17 22.32 23.37
N ILE A 31 8.88 21.02 23.51
CA ILE A 31 7.71 20.38 22.89
C ILE A 31 6.41 20.97 23.45
N ASN A 32 6.28 21.06 24.76
CA ASN A 32 5.06 21.57 25.39
C ASN A 32 4.82 23.04 25.04
N CYS A 33 5.86 23.88 25.10
CA CYS A 33 5.76 25.27 24.67
C CYS A 33 5.30 25.38 23.20
N SER A 34 5.84 24.54 22.31
CA SER A 34 5.40 24.53 20.91
C SER A 34 3.91 24.24 20.78
N LEU A 35 3.41 23.23 21.49
CA LEU A 35 2.01 22.82 21.44
C LEU A 35 1.07 23.84 22.09
N THR A 36 1.42 24.38 23.25
CA THR A 36 0.57 25.33 23.99
C THR A 36 0.50 26.70 23.32
N LEU A 37 1.60 27.14 22.70
CA LEU A 37 1.68 28.45 22.03
C LEU A 37 1.31 28.39 20.55
N ALA A 38 0.93 27.20 20.03
CA ALA A 38 0.67 26.98 18.61
C ALA A 38 1.86 27.36 17.69
N GLU A 39 3.10 27.30 18.18
CA GLU A 39 4.28 27.76 17.44
C GLU A 39 5.31 26.63 17.28
N VAL A 40 5.77 26.41 16.05
CA VAL A 40 6.81 25.43 15.73
C VAL A 40 8.12 26.20 15.64
N THR A 41 9.12 25.77 16.39
CA THR A 41 10.42 26.44 16.44
C THR A 41 11.05 26.52 15.05
N ARG A 42 11.65 27.67 14.69
CA ARG A 42 12.32 27.89 13.40
C ARG A 42 13.34 26.80 13.07
N ALA A 43 14.11 26.34 14.05
CA ALA A 43 15.08 25.25 13.87
C ALA A 43 14.45 23.94 13.36
N PHE A 44 13.16 23.70 13.60
CA PHE A 44 12.44 22.49 13.17
C PHE A 44 11.84 22.62 11.77
N LYS A 45 11.86 23.84 11.20
CA LYS A 45 11.26 24.19 9.90
C LYS A 45 12.26 24.17 8.73
N HIS A 46 13.53 23.87 9.00
CA HIS A 46 14.56 23.70 7.98
C HIS A 46 14.73 22.23 7.59
N ALA A 47 14.80 21.94 6.28
CA ALA A 47 15.05 20.61 5.75
C ALA A 47 16.32 20.55 4.90
N VAL A 48 17.10 19.48 5.05
CA VAL A 48 18.16 19.17 4.09
C VAL A 48 17.60 18.18 3.07
N LEU A 49 17.46 18.62 1.82
CA LEU A 49 16.99 17.78 0.72
C LEU A 49 18.15 16.96 0.18
N GLN A 50 17.99 15.64 0.23
CA GLN A 50 18.93 14.70 -0.36
C GLN A 50 18.24 13.99 -1.53
N PRO A 51 18.58 14.36 -2.79
CA PRO A 51 18.05 13.69 -3.96
C PRO A 51 18.48 12.22 -4.02
N ILE A 52 17.53 11.32 -4.27
CA ILE A 52 17.79 9.88 -4.42
C ILE A 52 17.12 9.38 -5.69
N LEU A 53 17.82 8.55 -6.47
CA LEU A 53 17.26 7.90 -7.66
C LEU A 53 16.02 7.05 -7.31
N LYS A 54 14.93 7.26 -8.07
CA LYS A 54 13.66 6.52 -7.93
C LYS A 54 13.85 5.02 -8.12
N LYS A 55 14.68 4.62 -9.08
CA LYS A 55 15.04 3.23 -9.39
C LYS A 55 16.54 3.13 -9.73
N PRO A 56 17.19 1.99 -9.43
CA PRO A 56 18.56 1.75 -9.85
C PRO A 56 18.67 1.73 -11.38
N GLY A 57 19.73 2.35 -11.93
CA GLY A 57 20.03 2.35 -13.36
C GLY A 57 19.28 3.41 -14.18
N LEU A 58 18.49 4.28 -13.55
CA LEU A 58 17.98 5.49 -14.20
C LEU A 58 19.09 6.53 -14.34
N ASP A 59 18.94 7.41 -15.34
CA ASP A 59 19.85 8.52 -15.57
C ASP A 59 19.79 9.52 -14.40
N PRO A 60 20.90 9.76 -13.68
CA PRO A 60 20.95 10.72 -12.58
C PRO A 60 20.93 12.19 -13.03
N THR A 61 21.14 12.47 -14.32
CA THR A 61 21.09 13.84 -14.86
C THR A 61 19.66 14.29 -15.17
N ASP A 62 18.73 13.35 -15.35
CA ASP A 62 17.31 13.63 -15.46
C ASP A 62 16.69 13.75 -14.06
N TYR A 63 16.42 15.00 -13.66
CA TYR A 63 15.88 15.32 -12.33
C TYR A 63 14.49 14.72 -12.08
N SER A 64 13.74 14.36 -13.12
CA SER A 64 12.46 13.66 -12.97
C SER A 64 12.66 12.25 -12.37
N ASN A 65 13.87 11.69 -12.45
CA ASN A 65 14.24 10.41 -11.87
C ASN A 65 14.65 10.50 -10.39
N LEU A 66 14.75 11.70 -9.81
CA LEU A 66 15.15 11.91 -8.42
C LEU A 66 13.92 12.10 -7.50
N ARG A 67 14.04 11.64 -6.25
CA ARG A 67 13.13 11.97 -5.15
C ARG A 67 13.82 12.94 -4.19
N PRO A 68 13.23 14.11 -3.90
CA PRO A 68 13.79 15.07 -2.95
C PRO A 68 13.49 14.64 -1.51
N ILE A 69 14.29 13.74 -0.94
CA ILE A 69 14.06 13.26 0.43
C ILE A 69 14.47 14.33 1.44
N SER A 70 13.50 14.79 2.23
CA SER A 70 13.68 15.76 3.31
C SER A 70 14.25 15.10 4.57
N LYS A 71 15.51 15.45 4.89
CA LYS A 71 16.12 15.13 6.18
C LYS A 71 15.78 16.25 7.17
N LEU A 72 14.79 15.99 8.01
CA LEU A 72 14.39 16.89 9.10
C LEU A 72 15.17 16.60 10.39
N PRO A 73 15.43 17.63 11.23
CA PRO A 73 16.04 17.46 12.54
C PRO A 73 15.31 16.42 13.39
N PHE A 74 16.04 15.60 14.15
CA PHE A 74 15.40 14.52 14.90
C PHE A 74 14.42 15.03 15.97
N LEU A 75 14.67 16.19 16.60
CA LEU A 75 13.74 16.79 17.58
C LEU A 75 12.43 17.23 16.92
N SER A 76 12.49 17.75 15.69
CA SER A 76 11.31 18.07 14.89
C SER A 76 10.46 16.80 14.69
N LYS A 77 11.09 15.67 14.37
CA LYS A 77 10.41 14.38 14.26
C LYS A 77 9.81 13.89 15.58
N VAL A 78 10.40 14.21 16.74
CA VAL A 78 9.78 13.87 18.03
C VAL A 78 8.48 14.65 18.22
N LEU A 79 8.51 15.97 17.98
CA LEU A 79 7.33 16.82 18.04
C LEU A 79 6.24 16.33 17.06
N GLU A 80 6.61 16.09 15.80
CA GLU A 80 5.68 15.55 14.79
C GLU A 80 5.08 14.21 15.20
N LYS A 81 5.85 13.34 15.89
CA LYS A 81 5.34 12.04 16.35
C LYS A 81 4.27 12.18 17.43
N ILE A 82 4.41 13.17 18.30
CA ILE A 82 3.44 13.48 19.36
C ILE A 82 2.15 14.01 18.73
N VAL A 83 2.28 15.01 17.84
CA VAL A 83 1.15 15.57 17.09
C VAL A 83 0.45 14.49 16.26
N TYR A 84 1.21 13.63 15.58
CA TYR A 84 0.67 12.50 14.82
C TYR A 84 -0.16 11.56 15.70
N ALA A 85 0.33 11.24 16.91
CA ALA A 85 -0.40 10.35 17.81
C ALA A 85 -1.74 10.97 18.26
N GLN A 86 -1.74 12.27 18.59
CA GLN A 86 -2.94 13.00 18.96
C GLN A 86 -3.92 13.12 17.79
N LEU A 87 -3.42 13.49 16.60
CA LEU A 87 -4.22 13.63 15.40
C LEU A 87 -4.85 12.29 14.97
N VAL A 88 -4.08 11.20 14.94
CA VAL A 88 -4.62 9.88 14.59
C VAL A 88 -5.69 9.43 15.60
N LYS A 89 -5.51 9.72 16.89
CA LYS A 89 -6.54 9.43 17.90
C LYS A 89 -7.85 10.16 17.57
N HIS A 90 -7.79 11.47 17.33
CA HIS A 90 -8.95 12.29 16.92
C HIS A 90 -9.62 11.77 15.65
N LEU A 91 -8.84 11.52 14.59
CA LEU A 91 -9.36 11.05 13.31
C LEU A 91 -10.06 9.69 13.39
N ASN A 92 -9.58 8.80 14.26
CA ASN A 92 -10.19 7.49 14.49
C ASN A 92 -11.46 7.60 15.34
N GLU A 93 -11.44 8.43 16.38
CA GLU A 93 -12.59 8.66 17.28
C GLU A 93 -13.80 9.19 16.52
N TYR A 94 -13.58 10.12 15.59
CA TYR A 94 -14.63 10.72 14.77
C TYR A 94 -14.78 10.09 13.37
N GLN A 95 -14.10 8.97 13.09
CA GLN A 95 -14.16 8.23 11.82
C GLN A 95 -13.99 9.12 10.56
N VAL A 96 -13.08 10.09 10.62
CA VAL A 96 -12.89 11.12 9.57
C VAL A 96 -12.31 10.53 8.28
N MET A 97 -11.45 9.53 8.39
CA MET A 97 -10.69 8.99 7.26
C MET A 97 -11.59 8.20 6.30
N ASP A 98 -11.38 8.38 5.00
CA ASP A 98 -12.09 7.61 3.96
C ASP A 98 -11.89 6.10 4.17
N THR A 99 -12.98 5.33 4.07
CA THR A 99 -12.96 3.89 4.30
C THR A 99 -12.07 3.17 3.31
N CYS A 100 -12.03 3.60 2.05
CA CYS A 100 -11.27 2.97 0.97
C CYS A 100 -9.86 3.56 0.80
N GLN A 101 -9.35 4.32 1.77
CA GLN A 101 -7.95 4.75 1.81
C GLN A 101 -7.12 3.82 2.70
N SER A 102 -6.12 3.14 2.11
CA SER A 102 -5.24 2.20 2.81
C SER A 102 -3.81 2.68 3.01
N GLY A 103 -3.39 3.73 2.28
CA GLY A 103 -2.06 4.29 2.39
C GLY A 103 -1.80 4.88 3.78
N PHE A 104 -0.63 4.60 4.34
CA PHE A 104 -0.15 5.17 5.61
C PHE A 104 -1.05 4.95 6.84
N ARG A 105 -1.95 3.97 6.80
CA ARG A 105 -2.84 3.64 7.92
C ARG A 105 -2.41 2.37 8.64
N GLN A 106 -2.64 2.36 9.95
CA GLN A 106 -2.47 1.14 10.75
C GLN A 106 -3.50 0.09 10.33
N GLN A 107 -3.13 -1.19 10.44
CA GLN A 107 -3.96 -2.34 10.03
C GLN A 107 -4.29 -2.42 8.53
N HIS A 108 -3.88 -1.44 7.73
CA HIS A 108 -4.02 -1.43 6.28
C HIS A 108 -2.67 -1.79 5.62
N SER A 109 -2.74 -2.40 4.45
CA SER A 109 -1.58 -2.76 3.63
C SER A 109 -1.94 -2.84 2.15
N THR A 110 -0.95 -2.86 1.27
CA THR A 110 -1.17 -3.14 -0.16
C THR A 110 -1.91 -4.46 -0.35
N GLU A 111 -1.57 -5.50 0.42
CA GLU A 111 -2.25 -6.79 0.39
C GLU A 111 -3.73 -6.68 0.77
N THR A 112 -4.09 -5.91 1.81
CA THR A 112 -5.52 -5.72 2.16
C THR A 112 -6.28 -4.96 1.08
N ALA A 113 -5.67 -3.95 0.45
CA ALA A 113 -6.26 -3.20 -0.65
C ALA A 113 -6.47 -4.10 -1.88
N HIS A 114 -5.46 -4.90 -2.24
CA HIS A 114 -5.59 -5.90 -3.30
C HIS A 114 -6.70 -6.90 -3.01
N VAL A 115 -6.78 -7.44 -1.80
CA VAL A 115 -7.81 -8.43 -1.45
C VAL A 115 -9.22 -7.88 -1.67
N ARG A 116 -9.45 -6.60 -1.33
CA ARG A 116 -10.72 -5.93 -1.62
C ARG A 116 -10.98 -5.80 -3.12
N VAL A 117 -10.04 -5.22 -3.87
CA VAL A 117 -10.19 -4.97 -5.31
C VAL A 117 -10.36 -6.27 -6.10
N PHE A 118 -9.56 -7.29 -5.80
CA PHE A 118 -9.71 -8.62 -6.41
C PHE A 118 -11.04 -9.27 -6.05
N ASN A 119 -11.51 -9.15 -4.80
CA ASN A 119 -12.82 -9.69 -4.41
C ASN A 119 -13.93 -9.09 -5.28
N ASP A 120 -13.95 -7.77 -5.42
CA ASP A 120 -15.03 -7.07 -6.14
C ASP A 120 -14.98 -7.39 -7.64
N ILE A 121 -13.78 -7.43 -8.23
CA ILE A 121 -13.59 -7.86 -9.61
C ILE A 121 -14.07 -9.30 -9.82
N PHE A 122 -13.67 -10.24 -8.96
CA PHE A 122 -14.07 -11.64 -9.10
C PHE A 122 -15.57 -11.85 -8.98
N LEU A 123 -16.25 -11.15 -8.06
CA LEU A 123 -17.70 -11.25 -7.89
C LEU A 123 -18.46 -10.63 -9.07
N ALA A 124 -17.97 -9.52 -9.63
CA ALA A 124 -18.55 -8.92 -10.82
C ALA A 124 -18.45 -9.86 -12.03
N LEU A 125 -17.27 -10.45 -12.25
CA LEU A 125 -17.05 -11.43 -13.32
C LEU A 125 -17.91 -12.68 -13.14
N ASP A 126 -18.03 -13.19 -11.91
CA ASP A 126 -18.90 -14.35 -11.58
C ASP A 126 -20.38 -14.07 -11.89
N SER A 127 -20.77 -12.79 -11.77
CA SER A 127 -22.12 -12.31 -12.08
C SER A 127 -22.33 -12.00 -13.57
N GLY A 128 -21.32 -12.22 -14.42
CA GLY A 128 -21.39 -12.00 -15.86
C GLY A 128 -21.15 -10.56 -16.30
N PHE A 129 -20.63 -9.70 -15.44
CA PHE A 129 -20.24 -8.34 -15.79
C PHE A 129 -18.78 -8.30 -16.26
N HIS A 130 -18.46 -7.30 -17.07
CA HIS A 130 -17.09 -6.89 -17.37
C HIS A 130 -16.65 -5.85 -16.35
N VAL A 131 -15.34 -5.75 -16.11
CA VAL A 131 -14.79 -4.76 -15.17
C VAL A 131 -13.67 -4.02 -15.84
N VAL A 132 -13.76 -2.70 -15.87
CA VAL A 132 -12.66 -1.83 -16.23
C VAL A 132 -11.98 -1.36 -14.94
N LEU A 133 -10.65 -1.47 -14.89
CA LEU A 133 -9.82 -0.97 -13.80
C LEU A 133 -8.85 0.07 -14.37
N VAL A 134 -8.91 1.28 -13.81
CA VAL A 134 -8.04 2.41 -14.15
C VAL A 134 -7.15 2.71 -12.95
N LEU A 135 -5.84 2.79 -13.20
CA LEU A 135 -4.84 3.21 -12.22
C LEU A 135 -4.41 4.64 -12.55
N LEU A 136 -4.86 5.58 -11.74
CA LEU A 136 -4.53 7.00 -11.82
C LEU A 136 -3.25 7.27 -11.02
N ASP A 137 -2.23 7.87 -11.66
CA ASP A 137 -0.95 8.25 -11.05
C ASP A 137 -0.87 9.78 -10.93
N LEU A 138 -0.42 10.29 -9.79
CA LEU A 138 -0.22 11.72 -9.58
C LEU A 138 1.26 12.11 -9.76
N SER A 139 1.51 13.23 -10.43
CA SER A 139 2.85 13.77 -10.58
C SER A 139 3.25 14.61 -9.36
N ALA A 140 4.35 14.21 -8.70
CA ALA A 140 4.95 14.94 -7.59
C ALA A 140 3.96 15.28 -6.45
N ALA A 141 3.04 14.35 -6.15
CA ALA A 141 1.87 14.59 -5.30
C ALA A 141 2.17 15.21 -3.91
N PHE A 142 3.30 14.83 -3.30
CA PHE A 142 3.73 15.38 -2.01
C PHE A 142 4.28 16.80 -2.11
N ASP A 143 4.85 17.17 -3.26
CA ASP A 143 5.56 18.43 -3.48
C ASP A 143 4.60 19.55 -3.96
N THR A 144 3.40 19.19 -4.45
CA THR A 144 2.42 20.13 -5.00
C THR A 144 1.31 20.52 -4.03
N ILE A 145 1.31 20.01 -2.79
CA ILE A 145 0.28 20.35 -1.80
C ILE A 145 0.27 21.86 -1.51
N ASP A 146 -0.87 22.49 -1.74
CA ASP A 146 -1.09 23.87 -1.30
C ASP A 146 -1.38 23.92 0.21
N HIS A 147 -0.70 24.81 0.93
CA HIS A 147 -0.80 24.90 2.39
C HIS A 147 -2.13 25.49 2.85
N ASP A 148 -2.69 26.46 2.12
CA ASP A 148 -3.95 27.11 2.49
C ASP A 148 -5.14 26.19 2.27
N ILE A 149 -5.15 25.45 1.15
CA ILE A 149 -6.13 24.38 0.92
C ILE A 149 -6.00 23.33 2.01
N LEU A 150 -4.79 22.85 2.32
CA LEU A 150 -4.60 21.84 3.36
C LEU A 150 -5.13 22.31 4.71
N ILE A 151 -4.78 23.53 5.14
CA ILE A 151 -5.29 24.10 6.39
C ILE A 151 -6.81 24.21 6.39
N THR A 152 -7.40 24.62 5.26
CA THR A 152 -8.85 24.66 5.09
C THR A 152 -9.47 23.27 5.21
N ARG A 153 -8.83 22.22 4.64
CA ARG A 153 -9.27 20.82 4.76
C ARG A 153 -9.19 20.32 6.21
N LEU A 154 -8.11 20.65 6.93
CA LEU A 154 -7.97 20.30 8.35
C LEU A 154 -9.10 20.91 9.19
N HIS A 155 -9.49 22.15 8.90
CA HIS A 155 -10.60 22.79 9.59
C HIS A 155 -11.97 22.21 9.20
N THR A 156 -12.27 22.18 7.90
CA THR A 156 -13.64 21.91 7.40
C THR A 156 -13.98 20.42 7.32
N TRP A 157 -13.00 19.55 7.03
CA TRP A 157 -13.23 18.11 6.87
C TRP A 157 -12.77 17.31 8.09
N ALA A 158 -11.63 17.68 8.70
CA ALA A 158 -11.12 16.98 9.87
C ALA A 158 -11.60 17.57 11.21
N GLY A 159 -12.29 18.72 11.19
CA GLY A 159 -12.83 19.36 12.39
C GLY A 159 -11.76 19.91 13.34
N ILE A 160 -10.56 20.22 12.84
CA ILE A 160 -9.45 20.74 13.65
C ILE A 160 -9.57 22.26 13.74
N SER A 161 -9.61 22.80 14.96
CA SER A 161 -9.80 24.24 15.20
C SER A 161 -8.91 24.77 16.33
N GLY A 162 -8.96 26.09 16.53
CA GLY A 162 -8.22 26.80 17.58
C GLY A 162 -6.72 26.56 17.52
N THR A 163 -6.10 26.41 18.71
CA THR A 163 -4.65 26.24 18.90
C THR A 163 -4.05 25.12 18.05
N ALA A 164 -4.79 24.02 17.84
CA ALA A 164 -4.29 22.91 17.03
C ALA A 164 -4.19 23.29 15.54
N LEU A 165 -5.17 24.01 15.01
CA LEU A 165 -5.14 24.50 13.63
C LEU A 165 -4.04 25.55 13.45
N ASP A 166 -3.89 26.47 14.42
CA ASP A 166 -2.84 27.48 14.42
C ASP A 166 -1.45 26.85 14.48
N TRP A 167 -1.30 25.74 15.21
CA TRP A 167 -0.06 24.96 15.22
C TRP A 167 0.29 24.44 13.83
N PHE A 168 -0.69 23.93 13.06
CA PHE A 168 -0.47 23.52 11.67
C PHE A 168 -0.14 24.70 10.75
N ARG A 169 -0.79 25.86 10.93
CA ARG A 169 -0.42 27.09 10.19
C ARG A 169 1.04 27.44 10.42
N SER A 170 1.46 27.43 11.69
CA SER A 170 2.85 27.64 12.06
C SER A 170 3.77 26.55 11.49
N TYR A 171 3.38 25.27 11.53
CA TYR A 171 4.18 24.15 11.01
C TYR A 171 4.59 24.34 9.53
N PHE A 172 3.70 24.93 8.73
CA PHE A 172 3.91 25.22 7.30
C PHE A 172 4.51 26.60 7.02
N CYS A 173 4.22 27.60 7.85
CA CYS A 173 4.71 28.96 7.66
C CYS A 173 6.25 29.05 7.80
N ASN A 174 6.87 29.80 6.88
CA ASN A 174 8.30 30.13 6.88
C ASN A 174 9.22 28.90 6.90
N ARG A 175 8.81 27.79 6.28
CA ARG A 175 9.69 26.65 6.05
C ARG A 175 10.73 26.95 5.00
N SER A 176 11.91 26.35 5.15
CA SER A 176 12.97 26.44 4.16
C SER A 176 13.68 25.11 3.97
N ALA A 177 14.38 24.98 2.86
CA ALA A 177 15.21 23.83 2.58
C ALA A 177 16.49 24.23 1.84
N ARG A 178 17.49 23.35 1.91
CA ARG A 178 18.69 23.40 1.07
C ARG A 178 18.94 22.04 0.45
N VAL A 179 19.45 22.00 -0.77
CA VAL A 179 19.82 20.75 -1.44
C VAL A 179 21.25 20.40 -1.07
N MET A 180 21.48 19.15 -0.71
CA MET A 180 22.80 18.61 -0.44
C MET A 180 23.10 17.44 -1.37
N LEU A 181 24.17 17.57 -2.16
CA LEU A 181 24.64 16.59 -3.14
C LEU A 181 26.15 16.43 -3.00
N ASP A 182 26.60 15.19 -2.77
CA ASP A 182 28.02 14.81 -2.68
C ASP A 182 28.89 15.73 -1.80
N GLY A 183 28.34 16.19 -0.68
CA GLY A 183 29.04 17.07 0.28
C GLY A 183 28.93 18.56 -0.03
N CYS A 184 28.43 18.94 -1.20
CA CYS A 184 28.11 20.33 -1.55
C CYS A 184 26.69 20.70 -1.08
N SER A 185 26.50 21.96 -0.69
CA SER A 185 25.21 22.51 -0.26
C SER A 185 24.81 23.69 -1.13
N SER A 186 23.55 23.74 -1.56
CA SER A 186 22.96 24.95 -2.12
C SER A 186 22.71 26.00 -1.03
N GLU A 187 22.35 27.20 -1.46
CA GLU A 187 21.71 28.19 -0.60
C GLU A 187 20.35 27.68 -0.09
N SER A 188 19.91 28.23 1.03
CA SER A 188 18.59 27.92 1.57
C SER A 188 17.51 28.67 0.81
N GLN A 189 16.47 27.94 0.39
CA GLN A 189 15.31 28.47 -0.32
C GLN A 189 14.02 28.23 0.49
N PRO A 190 13.03 29.13 0.40
CA PRO A 190 11.75 28.94 1.05
C PRO A 190 10.96 27.79 0.42
N LEU A 191 10.31 26.96 1.24
CA LEU A 191 9.40 25.90 0.80
C LEU A 191 7.96 26.37 0.94
N ARG A 192 7.40 26.87 -0.16
CA ARG A 192 6.05 27.45 -0.19
C ARG A 192 4.95 26.41 -0.34
N TRP A 193 5.27 25.24 -0.88
CA TRP A 193 4.31 24.19 -1.20
C TRP A 193 4.86 22.83 -0.76
N GLY A 194 3.97 21.85 -0.74
CA GLY A 194 4.28 20.47 -0.45
C GLY A 194 4.37 20.15 1.03
N VAL A 195 4.38 18.86 1.33
CA VAL A 195 4.69 18.31 2.64
C VAL A 195 6.05 17.61 2.58
N PRO A 196 6.94 17.76 3.58
CA PRO A 196 8.31 17.25 3.45
C PRO A 196 8.35 15.73 3.29
N GLN A 197 8.94 15.23 2.21
CA GLN A 197 9.09 13.80 1.92
C GLN A 197 10.09 13.16 2.91
N GLY A 198 9.59 12.57 4.00
CA GLY A 198 10.43 12.08 5.10
C GLY A 198 10.03 12.64 6.48
N SER A 199 9.07 13.58 6.50
CA SER A 199 8.31 13.94 7.70
C SER A 199 7.43 12.77 8.16
N ILE A 200 7.07 12.79 9.44
CA ILE A 200 6.13 11.86 10.05
C ILE A 200 4.69 12.28 9.72
N LEU A 201 4.41 13.58 9.72
CA LEU A 201 3.07 14.09 9.46
C LEU A 201 2.70 14.11 7.97
N GLY A 202 3.66 14.32 7.07
CA GLY A 202 3.41 14.50 5.63
C GLY A 202 2.49 13.45 5.01
N PRO A 203 2.74 12.14 5.21
CA PRO A 203 1.87 11.09 4.65
C PRO A 203 0.41 11.16 5.13
N LEU A 204 0.18 11.50 6.41
CA LEU A 204 -1.18 11.64 6.96
C LEU A 204 -1.85 12.91 6.44
N LEU A 205 -1.11 14.01 6.37
CA LEU A 205 -1.60 15.29 5.84
C LEU A 205 -1.96 15.18 4.36
N PHE A 206 -1.20 14.41 3.58
CA PHE A 206 -1.55 14.09 2.19
C PHE A 206 -2.90 13.36 2.10
N ASN A 207 -3.13 12.34 2.94
CA ASN A 207 -4.41 11.64 2.94
C ASN A 207 -5.60 12.55 3.31
N LEU A 208 -5.40 13.51 4.22
CA LEU A 208 -6.41 14.50 4.59
C LEU A 208 -6.66 15.53 3.47
N TYR A 209 -5.64 15.83 2.66
CA TYR A 209 -5.75 16.69 1.50
C TYR A 209 -6.69 16.11 0.44
N ILE A 210 -6.52 14.82 0.14
CA ILE A 210 -7.31 14.11 -0.89
C ILE A 210 -8.64 13.53 -0.38
N LEU A 211 -9.00 13.81 0.87
CA LEU A 211 -10.19 13.24 1.51
C LEU A 211 -11.51 13.48 0.75
N PRO A 212 -11.75 14.66 0.13
CA PRO A 212 -12.97 14.90 -0.66
C PRO A 212 -13.10 14.02 -1.91
N LEU A 213 -12.00 13.48 -2.43
CA LEU A 213 -11.97 12.73 -3.68
C LEU A 213 -12.88 11.49 -3.62
N GLY A 214 -12.98 10.84 -2.45
CA GLY A 214 -13.90 9.71 -2.24
C GLY A 214 -15.37 10.06 -2.46
N ALA A 215 -15.78 11.30 -2.18
CA ALA A 215 -17.15 11.75 -2.40
C ALA A 215 -17.50 11.84 -3.89
N ILE A 216 -16.54 12.21 -4.73
CA ILE A 216 -16.71 12.27 -6.20
C ILE A 216 -16.94 10.86 -6.76
N PHE A 217 -16.13 9.88 -6.36
CA PHE A 217 -16.32 8.50 -6.80
C PHE A 217 -17.68 7.93 -6.38
N ARG A 218 -18.09 8.17 -5.13
CA ARG A 218 -19.40 7.75 -4.62
C ARG A 218 -20.56 8.42 -5.36
N LYS A 219 -20.44 9.71 -5.69
CA LYS A 219 -21.44 10.45 -6.48
C LYS A 219 -21.72 9.79 -7.83
N HIS A 220 -20.69 9.29 -8.50
CA HIS A 220 -20.81 8.60 -9.78
C HIS A 220 -21.03 7.08 -9.68
N ALA A 221 -21.20 6.54 -8.46
CA ALA A 221 -21.29 5.10 -8.21
C ALA A 221 -20.10 4.29 -8.79
N VAL A 222 -18.92 4.91 -8.86
CA VAL A 222 -17.68 4.27 -9.28
C VAL A 222 -16.97 3.70 -8.05
N SER A 223 -16.61 2.42 -8.11
CA SER A 223 -15.87 1.80 -7.02
C SER A 223 -14.41 2.23 -7.09
N TYR A 224 -13.77 2.40 -5.92
CA TYR A 224 -12.42 2.92 -5.86
C TYR A 224 -11.68 2.38 -4.64
N HIS A 225 -10.36 2.46 -4.70
CA HIS A 225 -9.47 2.20 -3.58
C HIS A 225 -8.28 3.15 -3.69
N LEU A 226 -7.89 3.77 -2.59
CA LEU A 226 -6.77 4.70 -2.54
C LEU A 226 -5.63 4.08 -1.75
N TYR A 227 -4.41 4.29 -2.22
CA TYR A 227 -3.21 3.95 -1.47
C TYR A 227 -2.20 5.07 -1.62
N ALA A 228 -2.20 6.01 -0.67
CA ALA A 228 -1.43 7.24 -0.80
C ALA A 228 -1.88 7.99 -2.06
N ASP A 229 -0.93 8.34 -2.95
CA ASP A 229 -1.12 8.98 -4.24
C ASP A 229 -1.62 8.04 -5.35
N ASP A 230 -1.44 6.72 -5.18
CA ASP A 230 -1.98 5.73 -6.11
C ASP A 230 -3.51 5.64 -5.96
N CYS A 231 -4.24 6.01 -7.00
CA CYS A 231 -5.71 5.92 -7.03
C CYS A 231 -6.14 4.86 -8.05
N GLN A 232 -6.87 3.85 -7.58
CA GLN A 232 -7.41 2.80 -8.45
C GLN A 232 -8.93 2.88 -8.44
N ILE A 233 -9.52 3.04 -9.61
CA ILE A 233 -10.96 3.09 -9.81
C ILE A 233 -11.40 1.95 -10.70
N TYR A 234 -12.53 1.35 -10.39
CA TYR A 234 -13.06 0.23 -11.15
C TYR A 234 -14.57 0.31 -11.27
N PHE A 235 -15.04 -0.05 -12.46
CA PHE A 235 -16.44 0.03 -12.82
C PHE A 235 -16.88 -1.26 -13.49
N SER A 236 -17.99 -1.81 -13.02
CA SER A 236 -18.58 -3.03 -13.57
C SER A 236 -19.69 -2.67 -14.55
N PHE A 237 -19.66 -3.25 -15.74
CA PHE A 237 -20.62 -2.94 -16.81
C PHE A 237 -20.95 -4.19 -17.62
N LYS A 238 -22.11 -4.19 -18.28
CA LYS A 238 -22.44 -5.15 -19.34
C LYS A 238 -22.02 -4.60 -20.70
N PRO A 239 -21.74 -5.43 -21.71
CA PRO A 239 -21.32 -4.94 -23.03
C PRO A 239 -22.31 -3.98 -23.70
N THR A 240 -23.59 -4.06 -23.33
CA THR A 240 -24.66 -3.21 -23.83
C THR A 240 -24.82 -1.90 -23.06
N GLN A 241 -24.12 -1.71 -21.94
CA GLN A 241 -24.20 -0.52 -21.11
C GLN A 241 -23.14 0.50 -21.52
N SER A 242 -23.52 1.77 -21.50
CA SER A 242 -22.60 2.88 -21.73
C SER A 242 -21.60 3.02 -20.58
N THR A 243 -20.35 3.32 -20.89
CA THR A 243 -19.30 3.66 -19.93
C THR A 243 -19.22 5.16 -19.64
N GLN A 244 -20.20 5.97 -20.09
CA GLN A 244 -20.22 7.42 -19.90
C GLN A 244 -20.07 7.86 -18.44
N VAL A 245 -20.67 7.12 -17.50
CA VAL A 245 -20.55 7.39 -16.06
C VAL A 245 -19.08 7.40 -15.60
N LEU A 246 -18.26 6.50 -16.15
CA LEU A 246 -16.83 6.46 -15.85
C LEU A 246 -16.10 7.68 -16.45
N SER A 247 -16.48 8.10 -17.65
CA SER A 247 -15.96 9.32 -18.30
C SER A 247 -16.25 10.57 -17.48
N ASP A 248 -17.52 10.76 -17.10
CA ASP A 248 -17.98 11.92 -16.34
C ASP A 248 -17.29 11.96 -14.97
N CYS A 249 -17.14 10.80 -14.32
CA CYS A 249 -16.39 10.68 -13.07
C CYS A 249 -14.93 11.11 -13.22
N ILE A 250 -14.24 10.68 -14.28
CA ILE A 250 -12.83 10.98 -14.49
C ILE A 250 -12.62 12.43 -14.87
N LEU A 251 -13.53 13.03 -15.64
CA LEU A 251 -13.51 14.46 -15.93
C LEU A 251 -13.66 15.30 -14.65
N GLU A 252 -14.62 14.96 -13.78
CA GLU A 252 -14.78 15.64 -12.49
C GLU A 252 -13.56 15.45 -11.58
N VAL A 253 -12.95 14.26 -11.58
CA VAL A 253 -11.70 14.00 -10.84
C VAL A 253 -10.54 14.84 -11.40
N LYS A 254 -10.36 14.91 -12.73
CA LYS A 254 -9.31 15.74 -13.35
C LYS A 254 -9.49 17.21 -12.99
N GLN A 255 -10.72 17.72 -13.08
CA GLN A 255 -11.03 19.09 -12.69
C GLN A 255 -10.73 19.33 -11.20
N TRP A 256 -11.21 18.43 -10.33
CA TRP A 256 -10.98 18.55 -8.90
C TRP A 256 -9.48 18.51 -8.53
N LEU A 257 -8.71 17.62 -9.17
CA LEU A 257 -7.26 17.56 -8.97
C LEU A 257 -6.62 18.90 -9.38
N ALA A 258 -6.98 19.45 -10.54
CA ALA A 258 -6.47 20.74 -11.01
C ALA A 258 -6.82 21.89 -10.05
N ASP A 259 -8.06 21.95 -9.57
CA ASP A 259 -8.53 22.96 -8.61
C ASP A 259 -7.81 22.87 -7.25
N ASN A 260 -7.27 21.69 -6.92
CA ASN A 260 -6.49 21.45 -5.71
C ASN A 260 -4.99 21.33 -6.01
N PHE A 261 -4.49 21.89 -7.11
CA PHE A 261 -3.06 21.92 -7.49
C PHE A 261 -2.39 20.54 -7.54
N LEU A 262 -3.15 19.48 -7.82
CA LEU A 262 -2.66 18.13 -8.06
C LEU A 262 -2.64 17.86 -9.57
N ILE A 263 -1.57 17.23 -10.03
CA ILE A 263 -1.35 16.98 -11.46
C ILE A 263 -1.54 15.49 -11.73
N LEU A 264 -2.57 15.13 -12.50
CA LEU A 264 -2.72 13.77 -12.99
C LEU A 264 -1.68 13.46 -14.07
N ASN A 265 -1.04 12.30 -13.98
CA ASN A 265 -0.10 11.82 -14.97
C ASN A 265 -0.81 10.92 -15.98
N ASP A 266 -1.33 11.53 -17.05
CA ASP A 266 -2.02 10.79 -18.12
C ASP A 266 -1.10 9.74 -18.77
N SER A 267 0.21 10.00 -18.88
CA SER A 267 1.17 9.06 -19.50
C SER A 267 1.46 7.80 -18.68
N LYS A 268 1.22 7.84 -17.37
CA LYS A 268 1.38 6.70 -16.46
C LYS A 268 0.05 6.09 -16.02
N THR A 269 -1.06 6.66 -16.49
CA THR A 269 -2.38 6.15 -16.20
C THR A 269 -2.58 4.85 -16.97
N ASP A 270 -2.66 3.73 -16.25
CA ASP A 270 -2.79 2.39 -16.82
C ASP A 270 -4.25 1.93 -16.76
N LEU A 271 -4.68 1.21 -17.80
CA LEU A 271 -6.05 0.73 -17.96
C LEU A 271 -6.05 -0.75 -18.33
N ILE A 272 -6.92 -1.55 -17.69
CA ILE A 272 -7.17 -2.95 -18.05
C ILE A 272 -8.66 -3.27 -18.02
N VAL A 273 -9.11 -4.15 -18.91
CA VAL A 273 -10.50 -4.63 -18.96
C VAL A 273 -10.55 -6.12 -18.72
N PHE A 274 -11.18 -6.53 -17.62
CA PHE A 274 -11.44 -7.92 -17.26
C PHE A 274 -12.81 -8.37 -17.78
N SER A 275 -12.87 -9.61 -18.25
CA SER A 275 -14.08 -10.16 -18.88
C SER A 275 -14.30 -11.62 -18.50
N PRO A 276 -15.55 -12.07 -18.30
CA PRO A 276 -15.84 -13.47 -17.96
C PRO A 276 -15.45 -14.44 -19.08
N ASN A 277 -15.66 -14.02 -20.33
CA ASN A 277 -15.31 -14.73 -21.55
C ASN A 277 -14.31 -13.90 -22.37
N SER A 278 -13.56 -14.56 -23.27
CA SER A 278 -12.64 -13.86 -24.19
C SER A 278 -13.38 -12.76 -24.94
N ILE A 279 -12.92 -11.52 -24.82
CA ILE A 279 -13.52 -10.37 -25.49
C ILE A 279 -13.28 -10.53 -26.99
N THR A 280 -14.32 -10.69 -27.79
CA THR A 280 -14.22 -10.45 -29.24
C THR A 280 -14.06 -8.94 -29.48
N ALA A 281 -13.28 -8.54 -30.49
CA ALA A 281 -12.98 -7.12 -30.77
C ALA A 281 -14.24 -6.22 -30.85
N THR A 282 -15.40 -6.79 -31.17
CA THR A 282 -16.71 -6.12 -31.24
C THR A 282 -17.38 -5.84 -29.89
N GLN A 283 -16.84 -6.32 -28.77
CA GLN A 283 -17.39 -6.16 -27.41
C GLN A 283 -16.52 -5.27 -26.51
N GLN A 284 -15.46 -4.65 -27.05
CA GLN A 284 -14.65 -3.71 -26.26
C GLN A 284 -15.41 -2.40 -26.09
N PRO A 285 -15.57 -1.90 -24.85
CA PRO A 285 -16.09 -0.55 -24.64
C PRO A 285 -15.17 0.46 -25.31
N ASP A 286 -15.74 1.51 -25.92
CA ASP A 286 -14.94 2.67 -26.30
C ASP A 286 -14.39 3.31 -25.02
N LEU A 287 -13.08 3.21 -24.83
CA LEU A 287 -12.34 3.77 -23.69
C LEU A 287 -11.24 4.72 -24.17
N ASN A 288 -11.30 5.16 -25.43
CA ASN A 288 -10.29 6.05 -26.02
C ASN A 288 -10.18 7.39 -25.27
N TYR A 289 -11.24 7.80 -24.58
CA TYR A 289 -11.26 8.99 -23.72
C TYR A 289 -10.43 8.83 -22.43
N LEU A 290 -10.07 7.60 -22.03
CA LEU A 290 -9.29 7.32 -20.81
C LEU A 290 -7.81 7.16 -21.09
N SER A 291 -7.49 6.34 -22.08
CA SER A 291 -6.14 6.07 -22.51
C SER A 291 -6.20 5.47 -23.91
N PRO A 292 -5.28 5.83 -24.80
CA PRO A 292 -5.26 5.29 -26.17
C PRO A 292 -5.00 3.76 -26.19
N ASN A 293 -4.46 3.17 -25.11
CA ASN A 293 -4.09 1.75 -25.09
C ASN A 293 -4.62 1.03 -23.84
N VAL A 294 -5.48 0.03 -24.05
CA VAL A 294 -5.84 -0.96 -23.03
C VAL A 294 -4.69 -1.95 -22.86
N SER A 295 -4.12 -2.03 -21.67
CA SER A 295 -3.01 -2.93 -21.36
C SER A 295 -3.51 -4.36 -21.11
N SER A 296 -2.78 -5.36 -21.60
CA SER A 296 -3.06 -6.77 -21.30
C SER A 296 -2.54 -7.21 -19.92
N VAL A 297 -1.56 -6.47 -19.38
CA VAL A 297 -0.99 -6.65 -18.05
C VAL A 297 -0.68 -5.28 -17.45
N ILE A 298 -1.17 -5.04 -16.23
CA ILE A 298 -0.88 -3.82 -15.46
C ILE A 298 -0.17 -4.14 -14.15
N SER A 299 0.48 -3.15 -13.54
CA SER A 299 1.18 -3.28 -12.25
C SER A 299 0.53 -2.42 -11.18
N ASN A 300 -0.33 -3.03 -10.37
CA ASN A 300 -1.03 -2.38 -9.27
C ASN A 300 -0.31 -2.62 -7.93
N LEU A 301 0.16 -1.57 -7.25
CA LEU A 301 0.92 -1.61 -5.98
C LEU A 301 1.97 -2.75 -5.91
N GLY A 302 2.68 -2.97 -7.02
CA GLY A 302 3.74 -3.98 -7.16
C GLY A 302 3.26 -5.41 -7.47
N VAL A 303 1.97 -5.62 -7.70
CA VAL A 303 1.38 -6.89 -8.16
C VAL A 303 0.97 -6.76 -9.62
N LYS A 304 1.42 -7.69 -10.46
CA LYS A 304 1.01 -7.75 -11.86
C LYS A 304 -0.35 -8.43 -12.02
N MET A 305 -1.27 -7.78 -12.70
CA MET A 305 -2.60 -8.31 -13.04
C MET A 305 -2.65 -8.52 -14.55
N ASP A 306 -2.86 -9.75 -15.00
CA ASP A 306 -3.13 -10.06 -16.41
C ASP A 306 -4.64 -10.09 -16.67
N GLN A 307 -5.02 -9.82 -17.92
CA GLN A 307 -6.42 -9.67 -18.35
C GLN A 307 -7.30 -10.90 -18.03
N ALA A 308 -6.72 -12.09 -18.03
CA ALA A 308 -7.40 -13.34 -17.70
C ALA A 308 -7.39 -13.67 -16.20
N LEU A 309 -6.80 -12.81 -15.36
CA LEU A 309 -6.60 -12.98 -13.93
C LEU A 309 -5.95 -14.33 -13.55
N LYS A 310 -5.12 -14.89 -14.44
CA LYS A 310 -4.38 -16.15 -14.21
C LYS A 310 -3.20 -15.97 -13.26
N MET A 311 -2.75 -14.72 -13.08
CA MET A 311 -1.60 -14.30 -12.29
C MET A 311 -0.25 -14.83 -12.82
N ASP A 312 -0.21 -15.28 -14.08
CA ASP A 312 1.00 -15.85 -14.69
C ASP A 312 2.10 -14.80 -14.82
N ALA A 313 1.75 -13.55 -15.18
CA ALA A 313 2.71 -12.45 -15.26
C ALA A 313 3.37 -12.15 -13.91
N GLN A 314 2.59 -12.20 -12.81
CA GLN A 314 3.09 -12.02 -11.46
C GLN A 314 3.98 -13.18 -11.04
N VAL A 315 3.53 -14.43 -11.24
CA VAL A 315 4.29 -15.64 -10.91
C VAL A 315 5.62 -15.66 -11.67
N ASN A 316 5.61 -15.35 -12.97
CA ASN A 316 6.81 -15.24 -13.80
C ASN A 316 7.81 -14.24 -13.20
N ASN A 317 7.34 -13.05 -12.85
CA ASN A 317 8.16 -11.99 -12.28
C ASN A 317 8.78 -12.39 -10.94
N THR A 318 7.98 -12.95 -10.04
CA THR A 318 8.42 -13.41 -8.72
C THR A 318 9.44 -14.55 -8.84
N VAL A 319 9.17 -15.55 -9.68
CA VAL A 319 10.07 -16.69 -9.92
C VAL A 319 11.41 -16.21 -10.49
N LYS A 320 11.37 -15.35 -11.52
CA LYS A 320 12.58 -14.76 -12.12
C LYS A 320 13.41 -14.00 -11.09
N SER A 321 12.76 -13.13 -10.31
CA SER A 321 13.42 -12.34 -9.25
C SER A 321 14.04 -13.23 -8.18
N CYS A 322 13.32 -14.26 -7.72
CA CYS A 322 13.81 -15.16 -6.68
C CYS A 322 14.98 -16.02 -7.16
N PHE A 323 14.92 -16.60 -8.36
CA PHE A 323 16.06 -17.36 -8.89
C PHE A 323 17.28 -16.49 -9.15
N TYR A 324 17.09 -15.24 -9.59
CA TYR A 324 18.18 -14.27 -9.67
C TYR A 324 18.87 -14.08 -8.31
N GLN A 325 18.10 -13.88 -7.23
CA GLN A 325 18.66 -13.74 -5.89
C GLN A 325 19.28 -15.05 -5.38
N LEU A 326 18.65 -16.21 -5.59
CA LEU A 326 19.20 -17.51 -5.19
C LEU A 326 20.59 -17.77 -5.77
N ARG A 327 20.82 -17.42 -7.05
CA ARG A 327 22.13 -17.54 -7.69
C ARG A 327 23.20 -16.64 -7.06
N ARG A 328 22.81 -15.49 -6.49
CA ARG A 328 23.74 -14.60 -5.77
C ARG A 328 24.00 -15.14 -4.37
N ILE A 329 22.95 -15.58 -3.68
CA ILE A 329 23.05 -16.16 -2.33
C ILE A 329 23.90 -17.44 -2.36
N SER A 330 23.79 -18.27 -3.41
CA SER A 330 24.58 -19.49 -3.53
C SER A 330 26.08 -19.23 -3.58
N LYS A 331 26.52 -18.12 -4.17
CA LYS A 331 27.93 -17.69 -4.17
C LYS A 331 28.43 -17.30 -2.78
N LEU A 332 27.53 -16.80 -1.92
CA LEU A 332 27.84 -16.38 -0.56
C LEU A 332 27.73 -17.52 0.46
N LYS A 333 27.20 -18.69 0.06
CA LYS A 333 26.92 -19.82 0.95
C LYS A 333 28.14 -20.26 1.77
N HIS A 334 29.32 -20.28 1.15
CA HIS A 334 30.57 -20.73 1.81
C HIS A 334 31.15 -19.70 2.79
N ILE A 335 30.69 -18.44 2.71
CA ILE A 335 31.19 -17.34 3.53
C ILE A 335 30.27 -17.10 4.73
N LEU A 336 28.97 -17.34 4.56
CA LEU A 336 27.96 -17.05 5.58
C LEU A 336 27.76 -18.23 6.52
N SER A 337 27.59 -17.93 7.82
CA SER A 337 27.07 -18.92 8.77
C SER A 337 25.65 -19.35 8.39
N VAL A 338 25.25 -20.56 8.80
CA VAL A 338 23.90 -21.10 8.51
C VAL A 338 22.79 -20.16 8.99
N ARG A 339 22.98 -19.51 10.15
CA ARG A 339 22.02 -18.53 10.71
C ARG A 339 21.87 -17.30 9.81
N LEU A 340 22.99 -16.76 9.31
CA LEU A 340 22.96 -15.61 8.41
C LEU A 340 22.38 -16.00 7.06
N LEU A 341 22.77 -17.15 6.51
CA LEU A 341 22.22 -17.68 5.27
C LEU A 341 20.69 -17.84 5.35
N LYS A 342 20.17 -18.39 6.45
CA LYS A 342 18.72 -18.49 6.71
C LYS A 342 18.06 -17.11 6.68
N SER A 343 18.68 -16.12 7.34
CA SER A 343 18.17 -14.74 7.39
C SER A 343 18.13 -14.12 5.99
N VAL A 344 19.19 -14.29 5.19
CA VAL A 344 19.26 -13.83 3.81
C VAL A 344 18.20 -14.52 2.94
N VAL A 345 18.02 -15.83 3.04
CA VAL A 345 16.99 -16.55 2.29
C VAL A 345 15.59 -16.06 2.65
N HIS A 346 15.28 -15.84 3.92
CA HIS A 346 13.99 -15.28 4.31
C HIS A 346 13.80 -13.85 3.81
N THR A 347 14.85 -13.03 3.89
CA THR A 347 14.82 -11.62 3.49
C THR A 347 14.64 -11.44 1.99
N PHE A 348 15.26 -12.31 1.17
CA PHE A 348 15.22 -12.17 -0.29
C PHE A 348 14.26 -13.11 -1.01
N ILE A 349 13.95 -14.28 -0.45
CA ILE A 349 13.11 -15.27 -1.13
C ILE A 349 11.74 -15.36 -0.47
N THR A 350 11.70 -15.67 0.82
CA THR A 350 10.42 -15.84 1.54
C THR A 350 9.58 -14.58 1.50
N SER A 351 10.17 -13.41 1.76
CA SER A 351 9.47 -12.11 1.68
C SER A 351 8.82 -11.85 0.31
N ARG A 352 9.45 -12.27 -0.79
CA ARG A 352 8.92 -12.12 -2.16
C ARG A 352 7.80 -13.11 -2.45
N LEU A 353 7.94 -14.34 -1.96
CA LEU A 353 6.89 -15.37 -2.09
C LEU A 353 5.65 -15.02 -1.26
N ASP A 354 5.82 -14.31 -0.14
CA ASP A 354 4.74 -13.96 0.78
C ASP A 354 4.12 -12.58 0.50
N TYR A 355 4.70 -11.77 -0.38
CA TYR A 355 4.17 -10.46 -0.73
C TYR A 355 2.89 -10.59 -1.56
N SER A 356 1.76 -10.13 -1.00
CA SER A 356 0.42 -10.21 -1.62
C SER A 356 0.06 -11.61 -2.11
N ASN A 357 0.42 -12.65 -1.34
CA ASN A 357 0.19 -14.02 -1.73
C ASN A 357 -1.27 -14.46 -1.55
N SER A 358 -2.07 -13.72 -0.79
CA SER A 358 -3.53 -13.92 -0.71
C SER A 358 -4.21 -13.83 -2.08
N CYS A 359 -3.73 -12.97 -2.98
CA CYS A 359 -4.26 -12.81 -4.34
C CYS A 359 -3.97 -14.01 -5.26
N LEU A 360 -3.09 -14.92 -4.82
CA LEU A 360 -2.70 -16.12 -5.58
C LEU A 360 -3.59 -17.34 -5.26
N TYR A 361 -4.67 -17.14 -4.52
CA TYR A 361 -5.62 -18.22 -4.27
C TYR A 361 -6.34 -18.66 -5.56
N GLY A 362 -6.46 -19.99 -5.73
CA GLY A 362 -7.10 -20.61 -6.88
C GLY A 362 -6.38 -20.44 -8.22
N ILE A 363 -5.09 -20.06 -8.23
CA ILE A 363 -4.28 -20.10 -9.45
C ILE A 363 -4.07 -21.54 -9.94
N SER A 364 -3.62 -21.69 -11.18
CA SER A 364 -3.37 -23.01 -11.76
C SER A 364 -2.31 -23.80 -10.97
N LYS A 365 -2.46 -25.13 -10.93
CA LYS A 365 -1.46 -26.02 -10.31
C LYS A 365 -0.07 -25.84 -10.93
N ALA A 366 0.00 -25.51 -12.23
CA ALA A 366 1.24 -25.22 -12.94
C ALA A 366 1.89 -23.92 -12.45
N ALA A 367 1.13 -22.84 -12.25
CA ALA A 367 1.67 -21.60 -11.69
C ALA A 367 2.15 -21.81 -10.25
N LEU A 368 1.37 -22.53 -9.44
CA LEU A 368 1.73 -22.82 -8.06
C LEU A 368 2.97 -23.72 -7.95
N SER A 369 3.11 -24.72 -8.81
CA SER A 369 4.28 -25.61 -8.81
C SER A 369 5.58 -24.84 -9.08
N ARG A 370 5.53 -23.81 -9.93
CA ARG A 370 6.68 -22.94 -10.22
C ARG A 370 7.11 -22.11 -9.02
N LEU A 371 6.17 -21.61 -8.22
CA LEU A 371 6.49 -20.96 -6.93
C LEU A 371 7.04 -21.98 -5.93
N GLN A 372 6.47 -23.18 -5.88
CA GLN A 372 6.95 -24.26 -5.00
C GLN A 372 8.40 -24.65 -5.34
N LEU A 373 8.77 -24.68 -6.63
CA LEU A 373 10.14 -24.94 -7.06
C LEU A 373 11.14 -23.90 -6.52
N VAL A 374 10.75 -22.63 -6.41
CA VAL A 374 11.58 -21.59 -5.79
C VAL A 374 11.83 -21.90 -4.32
N GLN A 375 10.77 -22.19 -3.55
CA GLN A 375 10.90 -22.55 -2.14
C GLN A 375 11.76 -23.81 -1.95
N ASN A 376 11.54 -24.83 -2.79
CA ASN A 376 12.30 -26.08 -2.77
C ASN A 376 13.79 -25.84 -3.02
N SER A 377 14.11 -24.97 -3.99
CA SER A 377 15.49 -24.61 -4.31
C SER A 377 16.15 -23.84 -3.16
N ALA A 378 15.40 -22.94 -2.51
CA ALA A 378 15.87 -22.20 -1.34
C ALA A 378 16.14 -23.12 -0.14
N ALA A 379 15.25 -24.08 0.11
CA ALA A 379 15.40 -25.07 1.18
C ALA A 379 16.63 -25.95 0.95
N ARG A 380 16.81 -26.48 -0.26
CA ARG A 380 18.00 -27.27 -0.64
C ARG A 380 19.28 -26.46 -0.54
N LEU A 381 19.27 -25.19 -0.93
CA LEU A 381 20.45 -24.33 -0.82
C LEU A 381 20.92 -24.24 0.64
N LEU A 382 19.97 -24.07 1.55
CA LEU A 382 20.20 -23.90 2.98
C LEU A 382 20.67 -25.19 3.66
N THR A 383 20.06 -26.33 3.33
CA THR A 383 20.40 -27.63 3.95
C THR A 383 21.53 -28.37 3.26
N GLY A 384 21.90 -27.98 2.03
CA GLY A 384 22.85 -28.74 1.21
C GLY A 384 22.29 -30.07 0.68
N ALA A 385 20.97 -30.26 0.78
CA ALA A 385 20.30 -31.47 0.33
C ALA A 385 20.42 -31.67 -1.19
N ASP A 386 20.54 -32.94 -1.58
CA ASP A 386 20.66 -33.31 -2.99
C ASP A 386 19.36 -33.03 -3.77
N ARG A 387 19.49 -32.82 -5.08
CA ARG A 387 18.36 -32.51 -5.96
C ARG A 387 17.34 -33.67 -6.03
N ARG A 388 17.80 -34.93 -5.92
CA ARG A 388 16.97 -36.14 -6.01
C ARG A 388 16.26 -36.46 -4.69
N GLN A 389 16.72 -35.90 -3.57
CA GLN A 389 16.06 -36.08 -2.28
C GLN A 389 14.65 -35.50 -2.29
N HIS A 390 13.72 -36.25 -1.71
CA HIS A 390 12.34 -35.82 -1.54
C HIS A 390 12.30 -34.56 -0.66
N ILE A 391 11.53 -33.56 -1.10
CA ILE A 391 11.59 -32.22 -0.50
C ILE A 391 10.79 -32.10 0.80
N SER A 392 9.77 -32.95 0.99
CA SER A 392 8.85 -32.84 2.12
C SER A 392 9.52 -33.00 3.49
N PRO A 393 10.43 -33.98 3.72
CA PRO A 393 11.21 -34.06 4.96
C PRO A 393 12.06 -32.82 5.24
N ILE A 394 12.64 -32.22 4.19
CA ILE A 394 13.48 -31.01 4.29
C ILE A 394 12.63 -29.80 4.70
N LEU A 395 11.45 -29.63 4.10
CA LEU A 395 10.55 -28.54 4.50
C LEU A 395 10.05 -28.72 5.93
N LYS A 396 9.76 -29.96 6.35
CA LYS A 396 9.38 -30.27 7.74
C LYS A 396 10.50 -29.93 8.72
N SER A 397 11.75 -30.33 8.45
CA SER A 397 12.88 -30.02 9.34
C SER A 397 13.18 -28.52 9.45
N LEU A 398 12.87 -27.75 8.40
CA LEU A 398 12.98 -26.30 8.42
C LEU A 398 11.76 -25.59 9.05
N HIS A 399 10.69 -26.32 9.38
CA HIS A 399 9.38 -25.78 9.74
C HIS A 399 8.81 -24.84 8.67
N TRP A 400 8.96 -25.19 7.39
CA TRP A 400 8.49 -24.39 6.26
C TRP A 400 7.21 -24.98 5.68
N LEU A 401 6.11 -24.23 5.77
CA LEU A 401 4.88 -24.56 5.06
C LEU A 401 5.09 -24.49 3.54
N PRO A 402 4.64 -25.49 2.75
CA PRO A 402 4.57 -25.41 1.30
C PRO A 402 3.78 -24.18 0.82
N VAL A 403 4.07 -23.67 -0.37
CA VAL A 403 3.53 -22.40 -0.90
C VAL A 403 2.00 -22.36 -0.85
N GLN A 404 1.31 -23.43 -1.24
CA GLN A 404 -0.16 -23.50 -1.13
C GLN A 404 -0.66 -23.24 0.29
N PHE A 405 -0.04 -23.87 1.29
CA PHE A 405 -0.44 -23.70 2.68
C PHE A 405 -0.07 -22.33 3.23
N ARG A 406 0.96 -21.66 2.69
CA ARG A 406 1.26 -20.26 3.04
C ARG A 406 0.17 -19.30 2.53
N ILE A 407 -0.36 -19.53 1.33
CA ILE A 407 -1.49 -18.78 0.78
C ILE A 407 -2.73 -19.00 1.67
N ASN A 408 -3.05 -20.26 1.98
CA ASN A 408 -4.18 -20.59 2.85
C ASN A 408 -4.03 -19.95 4.24
N PHE A 409 -2.84 -20.05 4.84
CA PHE A 409 -2.54 -19.42 6.13
C PHE A 409 -2.75 -17.91 6.08
N LYS A 410 -2.34 -17.24 4.98
CA LYS A 410 -2.55 -15.80 4.82
C LYS A 410 -4.03 -15.44 4.79
N ILE A 411 -4.83 -16.19 4.04
CA ILE A 411 -6.29 -15.99 3.99
C ILE A 411 -6.90 -16.16 5.37
N MET A 412 -6.56 -17.25 6.07
CA MET A 412 -7.04 -17.49 7.43
C MET A 412 -6.63 -16.37 8.39
N LEU A 413 -5.40 -15.86 8.28
CA LEU A 413 -4.94 -14.72 9.09
C LEU A 413 -5.74 -13.46 8.80
N LEU A 414 -6.04 -13.16 7.53
CA LEU A 414 -6.87 -12.02 7.15
C LEU A 414 -8.30 -12.19 7.65
N THR A 415 -8.90 -13.38 7.52
CA THR A 415 -10.23 -13.71 8.05
C THR A 415 -10.28 -13.55 9.57
N TYR A 416 -9.30 -14.10 10.29
CA TYR A 416 -9.19 -13.95 11.75
C TYR A 416 -9.09 -12.47 12.14
N LYS A 417 -8.25 -11.70 11.45
CA LYS A 417 -8.13 -10.26 11.71
C LYS A 417 -9.43 -9.52 11.44
N SER A 418 -10.15 -9.85 10.36
CA SER A 418 -11.45 -9.27 10.05
C SER A 418 -12.49 -9.55 11.14
N LEU A 419 -12.56 -10.78 11.64
CA LEU A 419 -13.49 -11.16 12.72
C LEU A 419 -13.17 -10.46 14.05
N ASN A 420 -11.91 -10.15 14.31
CA ASN A 420 -11.46 -9.51 15.55
C ASN A 420 -11.28 -7.98 15.42
N HIS A 421 -11.79 -7.36 14.35
CA HIS A 421 -11.64 -5.92 14.09
C HIS A 421 -10.16 -5.44 14.09
N GLN A 422 -9.27 -6.30 13.61
CA GLN A 422 -7.83 -6.03 13.41
C GLN A 422 -7.46 -5.90 11.92
N ALA A 423 -8.47 -5.78 11.06
CA ALA A 423 -8.35 -5.54 9.63
C ALA A 423 -9.15 -4.28 9.24
N PRO A 424 -8.95 -3.74 8.04
CA PRO A 424 -9.70 -2.59 7.55
C PRO A 424 -11.22 -2.85 7.54
N PRO A 425 -12.06 -1.82 7.75
CA PRO A 425 -13.51 -1.95 7.74
C PRO A 425 -14.05 -2.63 6.47
N TYR A 426 -13.50 -2.27 5.31
CA TYR A 426 -13.88 -2.83 4.00
C TYR A 426 -13.58 -4.32 3.81
N LEU A 427 -12.76 -4.94 4.68
CA LEU A 427 -12.58 -6.40 4.74
C LEU A 427 -13.41 -7.03 5.86
N CYS A 428 -13.64 -6.30 6.96
CA CYS A 428 -14.49 -6.75 8.05
C CYS A 428 -15.92 -6.93 7.56
N GLU A 429 -16.43 -5.97 6.77
CA GLU A 429 -17.78 -6.03 6.18
C GLU A 429 -17.96 -7.19 5.19
N LEU A 430 -16.89 -7.78 4.70
CA LEU A 430 -17.05 -8.96 3.86
C LEU A 430 -17.43 -10.15 4.75
N VAL A 431 -16.83 -10.29 5.94
CA VAL A 431 -16.83 -11.52 6.77
C VAL A 431 -17.93 -11.49 7.82
N HIS A 432 -18.88 -12.44 7.72
CA HIS A 432 -19.98 -12.57 8.66
C HIS A 432 -20.12 -14.00 9.17
N TYR A 433 -20.54 -14.14 10.42
CA TYR A 433 -21.01 -15.42 10.96
C TYR A 433 -22.28 -15.85 10.21
N TYR A 434 -22.36 -17.15 9.96
CA TYR A 434 -23.56 -17.78 9.45
C TYR A 434 -24.60 -17.84 10.57
N ASN A 435 -25.70 -17.12 10.38
CA ASN A 435 -26.84 -17.19 11.29
C ASN A 435 -27.94 -18.02 10.62
N PRO A 436 -28.14 -19.29 11.02
CA PRO A 436 -29.14 -20.14 10.38
C PRO A 436 -30.57 -19.63 10.69
N PRO A 437 -31.51 -19.71 9.73
CA PRO A 437 -32.89 -19.28 9.96
C PRO A 437 -33.66 -20.15 10.96
N ARG A 438 -33.09 -21.28 11.39
CA ARG A 438 -33.63 -22.20 12.41
C ARG A 438 -32.46 -22.73 13.23
N ALA A 439 -32.70 -23.06 14.50
CA ALA A 439 -31.69 -23.70 15.33
C ALA A 439 -31.25 -25.04 14.72
N LEU A 440 -29.95 -25.17 14.44
CA LEU A 440 -29.35 -26.37 13.82
C LEU A 440 -28.25 -26.91 14.73
N ARG A 441 -27.98 -28.22 14.69
CA ARG A 441 -26.85 -28.84 15.42
C ARG A 441 -25.45 -28.29 15.05
N SER A 442 -25.36 -27.44 14.04
CA SER A 442 -24.15 -26.75 13.58
C SER A 442 -24.03 -25.30 14.05
N GLU A 443 -24.98 -24.80 14.85
CA GLU A 443 -25.00 -23.42 15.35
C GLU A 443 -23.77 -23.10 16.22
N ASP A 444 -23.32 -24.06 17.02
CA ASP A 444 -22.11 -23.93 17.85
C ASP A 444 -20.78 -23.98 17.07
N LYS A 445 -20.80 -24.23 15.76
CA LYS A 445 -19.58 -24.43 14.95
C LYS A 445 -18.94 -23.14 14.44
N LEU A 446 -19.44 -21.96 14.82
CA LEU A 446 -18.92 -20.64 14.41
C LEU A 446 -18.67 -20.54 12.89
N LEU A 447 -19.59 -21.09 12.09
CA LEU A 447 -19.46 -21.10 10.63
C LEU A 447 -19.57 -19.69 10.07
N LEU A 448 -18.93 -19.44 8.93
CA LEU A 448 -19.02 -18.17 8.20
C LEU A 448 -20.07 -18.26 7.10
N ALA A 449 -20.80 -17.17 6.89
CA ALA A 449 -21.68 -17.02 5.74
C ALA A 449 -20.84 -16.94 4.45
N VAL A 450 -21.15 -17.80 3.49
CA VAL A 450 -20.45 -17.91 2.21
C VAL A 450 -21.40 -17.50 1.08
N PRO A 451 -21.10 -16.45 0.31
CA PRO A 451 -21.88 -16.11 -0.88
C PRO A 451 -21.83 -17.24 -1.91
N ASN A 452 -22.90 -17.38 -2.70
CA ASN A 452 -22.91 -18.33 -3.81
C ASN A 452 -21.92 -17.87 -4.90
N ALA A 453 -21.04 -18.79 -5.31
CA ALA A 453 -20.14 -18.60 -6.45
C ALA A 453 -20.53 -19.56 -7.58
N ARG A 454 -20.53 -19.07 -8.82
CA ARG A 454 -20.92 -19.84 -10.01
C ARG A 454 -19.71 -20.43 -10.75
N LEU A 455 -18.62 -19.68 -10.83
CA LEU A 455 -17.44 -19.97 -11.62
C LEU A 455 -16.23 -20.25 -10.72
N LYS A 456 -15.59 -21.42 -10.94
CA LYS A 456 -14.33 -21.78 -10.28
C LYS A 456 -13.17 -20.85 -10.63
N SER A 457 -13.19 -20.29 -11.84
CA SER A 457 -12.12 -19.41 -12.35
C SER A 457 -12.13 -18.01 -11.73
N CYS A 458 -13.28 -17.58 -11.18
CA CYS A 458 -13.49 -16.23 -10.63
C CYS A 458 -14.17 -16.27 -9.25
N GLY A 459 -15.47 -16.57 -9.16
CA GLY A 459 -16.24 -16.46 -7.92
C GLY A 459 -15.65 -17.23 -6.74
N GLU A 460 -15.21 -18.48 -6.94
CA GLU A 460 -14.57 -19.27 -5.88
C GLU A 460 -13.23 -18.67 -5.39
N ARG A 461 -12.63 -17.74 -6.14
CA ARG A 461 -11.39 -17.02 -5.78
C ARG A 461 -11.64 -15.71 -5.05
N ALA A 462 -12.89 -15.23 -5.01
CA ALA A 462 -13.25 -14.02 -4.26
C ALA A 462 -13.07 -14.24 -2.76
N PHE A 463 -12.43 -13.31 -2.05
CA PHE A 463 -12.14 -13.41 -0.61
C PHE A 463 -13.38 -13.70 0.24
N SER A 464 -14.51 -13.11 -0.14
CA SER A 464 -15.79 -13.35 0.52
C SER A 464 -16.28 -14.81 0.45
N VAL A 465 -15.85 -15.57 -0.56
CA VAL A 465 -16.28 -16.95 -0.80
C VAL A 465 -15.31 -17.96 -0.14
N HIS A 466 -14.01 -17.86 -0.41
CA HIS A 466 -13.05 -18.91 -0.02
C HIS A 466 -12.50 -18.82 1.40
N ARG A 467 -12.87 -17.78 2.16
CA ARG A 467 -12.52 -17.65 3.58
C ARG A 467 -12.98 -18.81 4.48
N SER A 468 -13.96 -19.59 4.02
CA SER A 468 -14.54 -20.76 4.70
C SER A 468 -13.80 -22.07 4.43
N CYS A 469 -12.84 -22.11 3.49
CA CYS A 469 -12.12 -23.36 3.22
C CYS A 469 -11.30 -23.88 4.41
N GLY A 470 -11.07 -23.07 5.45
CA GLY A 470 -10.46 -23.49 6.71
C GLY A 470 -11.41 -24.19 7.69
N THR A 471 -12.74 -24.04 7.57
CA THR A 471 -13.71 -24.68 8.50
C THR A 471 -14.09 -26.10 8.10
N HIS A 472 -13.68 -26.57 6.91
CA HIS A 472 -13.90 -27.94 6.45
C HIS A 472 -12.73 -28.88 6.68
N TYR A 473 -11.56 -28.37 7.08
CA TYR A 473 -10.47 -29.20 7.59
C TYR A 473 -10.62 -29.24 9.11
N HIS A 474 -11.31 -30.26 9.60
CA HIS A 474 -11.28 -30.62 11.02
C HIS A 474 -9.82 -30.69 11.48
N CYS A 475 -9.51 -29.95 12.56
CA CYS A 475 -8.25 -30.06 13.29
C CYS A 475 -7.99 -31.50 13.72
#